data_AF-A0A7V4J2Q6-F1
#
_entry.id   AF-A0A7V4J2Q6-F1
#
_cell.length_a   1.000
_cell.length_b   1.000
_cell.length_c   1.000
_cell.angle_alpha   90.00
_cell.angle_beta   90.00
_cell.angle_gamma   90.00
#
_symmetry.space_group_name_H-M   'P 1'
#
loop_
_entity.id
_entity.type
_entity.pdbx_description
1 polymer ?
#
loop_
_entity_poly.entity_id
_entity_poly.type
_entity_poly.pdbx_seq_one_letter_code
_entity_poly.pdbx_strand_id
1 'polypeptide(L)'
;MATFFLDTSFVLALEVSNDGNHLAARQYWDQLVRKRFSLITTSYVFDEIVTYLVSRGHHAKAVQVGNRLLLSPSVRLVHVDEPLFFAGWEYLQRHEDKQYSLTDCISFVVMRQRDIRSALAFDIHFRQAGYTVVPPIAV
;
A
#
# COMPACT_ATOMS: atom_id res chain seq x y z
N MET A 1 -8.76 17.84 -0.71
CA MET A 1 -8.08 16.96 0.27
C MET A 1 -7.32 15.92 -0.53
N ALA A 2 -6.03 15.67 -0.24
CA ALA A 2 -5.25 14.72 -1.04
C ALA A 2 -5.64 13.28 -0.67
N THR A 3 -5.73 12.40 -1.66
CA THR A 3 -5.99 10.96 -1.47
C THR A 3 -4.82 10.17 -1.99
N PHE A 4 -4.31 9.25 -1.17
CA PHE A 4 -3.22 8.35 -1.53
C PHE A 4 -3.67 6.90 -1.42
N PHE A 5 -3.15 6.07 -2.31
CA PHE A 5 -3.16 4.63 -2.07
C PHE A 5 -2.06 4.29 -1.06
N LEU A 6 -2.33 3.43 -0.08
CA LEU A 6 -1.35 2.97 0.90
C LEU A 6 -0.99 1.53 0.59
N ASP A 7 0.26 1.30 0.22
CA ASP A 7 0.82 -0.01 -0.11
C ASP A 7 1.53 -0.68 1.08
N THR A 8 1.68 -2.00 1.01
CA THR A 8 2.43 -2.84 1.95
C THR A 8 3.82 -2.27 2.22
N SER A 9 4.58 -1.96 1.17
CA SER A 9 5.99 -1.53 1.25
C SER A 9 6.17 -0.27 2.11
N PHE A 10 5.26 0.70 1.99
CA PHE A 10 5.30 1.91 2.81
C PHE A 10 4.95 1.65 4.27
N VAL A 11 3.95 0.81 4.54
CA VAL A 11 3.57 0.47 5.93
C VAL A 11 4.71 -0.27 6.63
N LEU A 12 5.33 -1.23 5.95
CA LEU A 12 6.48 -1.97 6.49
C LEU A 12 7.66 -1.03 6.76
N ALA A 13 8.03 -0.19 5.80
CA ALA A 13 9.07 0.82 5.99
C ALA A 13 8.76 1.75 7.17
N LEU A 14 7.50 2.15 7.36
CA LEU A 14 7.12 3.03 8.48
C LEU A 14 7.23 2.35 9.86
N GLU A 15 6.91 1.05 9.93
CA GLU A 15 6.72 0.34 11.19
C GLU A 15 7.92 -0.54 11.61
N VAL A 16 8.81 -0.87 10.67
CA VAL A 16 9.97 -1.75 10.86
C VAL A 16 11.25 -0.90 10.85
N SER A 17 11.90 -0.76 12.01
CA SER A 17 13.01 0.20 12.20
C SER A 17 14.31 -0.16 11.47
N ASN A 18 14.49 -1.43 11.12
CA ASN A 18 15.64 -1.93 10.33
C ASN A 18 15.34 -2.02 8.83
N ASP A 19 14.18 -1.52 8.37
CA ASP A 19 13.90 -1.38 6.94
C ASP A 19 14.79 -0.29 6.33
N GLY A 20 15.35 -0.55 5.15
CA GLY A 20 16.25 0.40 4.47
C GLY A 20 15.58 1.73 4.13
N ASN A 21 14.25 1.74 3.95
CA ASN A 21 13.45 2.92 3.68
C ASN A 21 12.85 3.56 4.94
N HIS A 22 13.16 3.06 6.14
CA HIS A 22 12.53 3.51 7.39
C HIS A 22 12.65 5.01 7.60
N LEU A 23 13.84 5.57 7.42
CA LEU A 23 14.08 7.00 7.60
C LEU A 23 13.27 7.85 6.61
N ALA A 24 13.24 7.46 5.33
CA ALA A 24 12.48 8.16 4.30
C ALA A 24 10.97 8.10 4.56
N ALA A 25 10.46 6.92 4.94
CA ALA A 25 9.06 6.72 5.30
C ALA A 25 8.65 7.59 6.48
N ARG A 26 9.43 7.58 7.57
CA ARG A 26 9.19 8.38 8.79
C ARG A 26 9.20 9.88 8.49
N GLN A 27 10.22 10.36 7.78
CA GLN A 27 10.34 11.79 7.43
C GLN A 27 9.16 12.26 6.58
N TYR A 28 8.77 11.48 5.57
CA TYR A 28 7.63 11.84 4.72
C TYR A 28 6.32 11.79 5.51
N TRP A 29 6.12 10.75 6.32
CA TRP A 29 4.94 10.61 7.16
C TRP A 29 4.77 11.78 8.13
N ASP A 30 5.84 12.19 8.82
CA ASP A 30 5.82 13.31 9.78
C ASP A 30 5.49 14.66 9.12
N GLN A 31 5.75 14.80 7.82
CA GLN A 31 5.31 15.96 7.02
C GLN A 31 3.86 15.81 6.54
N LEU A 32 3.47 14.61 6.10
CA LEU A 32 2.13 14.32 5.57
C LEU A 32 1.06 14.51 6.64
N VAL A 33 1.31 14.05 7.87
CA VAL A 33 0.37 14.16 9.00
C VAL A 33 0.04 15.59 9.43
N ARG A 34 0.82 16.58 9.00
CA ARG A 34 0.54 18.01 9.22
C ARG A 34 -0.52 18.57 8.25
N LYS A 35 -0.90 17.79 7.23
CA LYS A 35 -1.89 18.16 6.21
C LYS A 35 -3.14 17.29 6.36
N ARG A 36 -4.25 17.71 5.76
CA ARG A 36 -5.45 16.84 5.66
C ARG A 36 -5.32 15.93 4.44
N PHE A 37 -5.37 14.62 4.66
CA PHE A 37 -5.33 13.60 3.63
C PHE A 37 -6.26 12.42 3.98
N SER A 38 -6.56 11.60 2.99
CA SER A 38 -7.17 10.28 3.17
C SER A 38 -6.31 9.20 2.53
N LEU A 39 -6.34 8.02 3.12
CA LEU A 39 -5.69 6.82 2.63
C LEU A 39 -6.73 5.81 2.16
N ILE A 40 -6.42 5.13 1.06
CA ILE A 40 -7.16 3.98 0.57
C ILE A 40 -6.18 2.82 0.50
N THR A 41 -6.58 1.66 1.00
CA THR A 41 -5.82 0.41 0.86
C THR A 41 -6.78 -0.75 0.65
N THR A 42 -6.29 -1.96 0.42
CA THR A 42 -7.12 -3.14 0.14
C THR A 42 -6.98 -4.19 1.24
N SER A 43 -7.95 -5.12 1.32
CA SER A 43 -7.83 -6.27 2.21
C SER A 43 -6.63 -7.18 1.88
N TYR A 44 -6.13 -7.15 0.64
CA TYR A 44 -4.95 -7.92 0.23
C TYR A 44 -3.65 -7.26 0.71
N VAL A 45 -3.54 -5.93 0.61
CA VAL A 45 -2.44 -5.19 1.25
C VAL A 45 -2.46 -5.39 2.76
N PHE A 46 -3.64 -5.36 3.38
CA PHE A 46 -3.79 -5.66 4.81
C PHE A 46 -3.27 -7.08 5.15
N ASP A 47 -3.65 -8.09 4.37
CA ASP A 47 -3.18 -9.46 4.53
C ASP A 47 -1.66 -9.57 4.41
N GLU A 48 -1.06 -8.98 3.37
CA GLU A 48 0.39 -8.97 3.19
C GLU A 48 1.13 -8.35 4.38
N ILE A 49 0.66 -7.20 4.87
CA ILE A 49 1.25 -6.51 6.04
C ILE A 49 1.21 -7.41 7.27
N VAL A 50 0.04 -7.99 7.57
CA VAL A 50 -0.15 -8.82 8.77
C VAL A 50 0.67 -10.10 8.66
N THR A 51 0.59 -10.78 7.51
CA THR A 51 1.31 -12.01 7.23
C THR A 51 2.82 -11.81 7.30
N TYR A 52 3.35 -10.72 6.73
CA TYR A 52 4.77 -10.37 6.81
C TYR A 52 5.25 -10.18 8.25
N LEU A 53 4.51 -9.41 9.05
CA LEU A 53 4.90 -9.15 10.44
C LEU A 53 4.83 -10.43 11.30
N VAL A 54 3.81 -11.26 11.10
CA VAL A 54 3.68 -12.54 11.80
C VAL A 54 4.80 -13.50 11.42
N SER A 55 5.14 -13.62 10.13
CA SER A 55 6.19 -14.53 9.66
C SER A 55 7.59 -14.16 10.17
N ARG A 56 7.77 -12.93 10.68
CA ARG A 56 9.00 -12.44 11.31
C ARG A 56 8.97 -12.48 12.84
N GLY A 57 7.95 -13.10 13.44
CA GLY A 57 7.81 -13.20 14.89
C GLY A 57 7.29 -11.94 15.56
N HIS A 58 6.74 -10.98 14.80
CA HIS A 58 6.23 -9.71 15.31
C HIS A 58 4.70 -9.72 15.48
N HIS A 59 4.13 -10.76 16.07
CA HIS A 59 2.67 -10.92 16.19
C HIS A 59 1.97 -9.72 16.86
N ALA A 60 2.48 -9.24 18.00
CA ALA A 60 1.91 -8.09 18.69
C ALA A 60 1.92 -6.81 17.82
N LYS A 61 2.98 -6.63 17.02
CA LYS A 61 3.09 -5.53 16.07
C LYS A 61 2.09 -5.68 14.92
N ALA A 62 1.91 -6.89 14.40
CA ALA A 62 0.93 -7.19 13.35
C ALA A 62 -0.49 -6.79 13.79
N VAL A 63 -0.91 -7.20 15.00
CA VAL A 63 -2.21 -6.82 15.58
C VAL A 63 -2.30 -5.30 15.79
N GLN A 64 -1.24 -4.67 16.29
CA GLN A 64 -1.20 -3.23 16.49
C GLN A 64 -1.38 -2.46 15.18
N VAL A 65 -0.62 -2.82 14.14
CA VAL A 65 -0.67 -2.18 12.81
C VAL A 65 -2.00 -2.45 12.14
N GLY A 66 -2.49 -3.69 12.17
CA GLY A 66 -3.80 -4.05 11.63
C GLY A 66 -4.93 -3.24 12.28
N ASN A 67 -4.95 -3.13 13.61
CA ASN A 67 -5.94 -2.30 14.31
C ASN A 67 -5.84 -0.81 13.94
N ARG A 68 -4.63 -0.26 13.77
CA ARG A 68 -4.45 1.12 13.30
C ARG A 68 -5.06 1.32 11.91
N LEU A 69 -4.88 0.37 10.99
CA LEU A 69 -5.45 0.44 9.64
C LEU A 69 -6.97 0.35 9.67
N LEU A 70 -7.54 -0.54 10.49
CA LEU A 70 -8.99 -0.77 10.56
C LEU A 70 -9.75 0.34 11.31
N LEU A 71 -9.16 0.90 12.36
CA LEU A 71 -9.83 1.86 13.25
C LEU A 71 -9.56 3.32 12.88
N SER A 72 -8.60 3.59 12.00
CA SER A 72 -8.26 4.97 11.62
C SER A 72 -9.35 5.59 10.76
N PRO A 73 -9.91 6.76 11.15
CA PRO A 73 -10.92 7.45 10.35
C PRO A 73 -10.35 8.02 9.03
N SER A 74 -9.02 8.12 8.92
CA SER A 74 -8.33 8.59 7.72
C SER A 74 -8.02 7.46 6.74
N VAL A 75 -8.25 6.20 7.12
CA VAL A 75 -7.99 5.03 6.27
C VAL A 75 -9.31 4.43 5.84
N ARG A 76 -9.48 4.26 4.52
CA ARG A 76 -10.58 3.51 3.94
C ARG A 76 -10.04 2.18 3.40
N LEU A 77 -10.35 1.10 4.12
CA LEU A 77 -10.09 -0.26 3.64
C LEU A 77 -11.12 -0.65 2.58
N VAL A 78 -10.65 -1.06 1.41
CA VAL A 78 -11.47 -1.65 0.35
C VAL A 78 -11.40 -3.16 0.48
N HIS A 79 -12.52 -3.79 0.83
CA HIS A 79 -12.59 -5.24 0.82
C HIS A 79 -12.58 -5.73 -0.64
N VAL A 80 -11.73 -6.71 -0.93
CA VAL A 80 -11.65 -7.33 -2.25
C VAL A 80 -12.80 -8.33 -2.36
N ASP A 81 -13.82 -7.94 -3.10
CA ASP A 81 -14.91 -8.82 -3.51
C ASP A 81 -14.56 -9.60 -4.78
N GLU A 82 -15.45 -10.50 -5.19
CA GLU A 82 -15.25 -11.36 -6.35
C GLU A 82 -15.04 -10.58 -7.67
N PRO A 83 -15.83 -9.53 -8.00
CA PRO A 83 -15.57 -8.71 -9.17
C PRO A 83 -14.19 -8.04 -9.15
N LEU A 84 -13.77 -7.48 -8.00
CA LEU A 84 -12.47 -6.83 -7.88
C LEU A 84 -11.33 -7.84 -7.98
N PHE A 85 -11.48 -9.03 -7.38
CA PHE A 85 -10.54 -10.14 -7.52
C PHE A 85 -10.32 -10.52 -8.99
N PHE A 86 -11.40 -10.78 -9.73
CA PHE A 86 -11.27 -11.16 -11.14
C PHE A 86 -10.74 -10.03 -12.03
N ALA A 87 -11.06 -8.78 -11.72
CA ALA A 87 -10.48 -7.65 -12.44
C ALA A 87 -8.97 -7.53 -12.20
N GLY A 88 -8.50 -7.76 -10.96
CA GLY A 88 -7.07 -7.83 -10.65
C GLY A 88 -6.38 -9.02 -11.33
N TRP A 89 -7.04 -10.18 -11.33
CA TRP A 89 -6.56 -11.38 -12.02
C TRP A 89 -6.45 -11.19 -13.54
N GLU A 90 -7.44 -10.55 -14.16
CA GLU A 90 -7.40 -10.20 -15.58
C GLU A 90 -6.28 -9.20 -15.89
N TYR A 91 -6.05 -8.23 -15.00
CA TYR A 91 -4.95 -7.30 -15.13
C TYR A 91 -3.60 -8.02 -15.10
N LEU A 92 -3.41 -8.94 -14.15
CA LEU A 92 -2.17 -9.72 -14.02
C LEU A 92 -1.86 -10.53 -15.29
N GLN A 93 -2.85 -11.25 -15.83
CA GLN A 93 -2.71 -12.03 -17.07
C GLN A 93 -2.30 -11.20 -18.29
N ARG A 94 -2.60 -9.89 -18.31
CA ARG A 94 -2.25 -8.99 -19.43
C ARG A 94 -0.85 -8.38 -19.34
N HIS A 95 -0.14 -8.59 -18.23
CA HIS A 95 1.15 -7.95 -17.95
C HIS A 95 2.23 -8.98 -17.63
N GLU A 96 2.38 -9.98 -18.50
CA GLU A 96 3.41 -11.03 -18.37
C GLU A 96 4.85 -10.47 -18.46
N ASP A 97 5.02 -9.27 -19.03
CA ASP A 97 6.30 -8.56 -19.11
C ASP A 97 6.68 -7.86 -17.79
N LYS A 98 5.86 -7.97 -16.75
CA LYS A 98 6.04 -7.33 -15.45
C LYS A 98 6.09 -8.36 -14.32
N GLN A 99 6.79 -8.04 -13.24
CA GLN A 99 6.88 -8.87 -12.04
C GLN A 99 5.85 -8.45 -10.98
N TYR A 100 4.63 -8.11 -11.42
CA TYR A 100 3.58 -7.67 -10.52
C TYR A 100 3.05 -8.84 -9.68
N SER A 101 2.77 -8.59 -8.41
CA SER A 101 1.94 -9.48 -7.61
C SER A 101 0.46 -9.32 -7.96
N LEU A 102 -0.39 -10.26 -7.53
CA LEU A 102 -1.84 -10.08 -7.62
C LEU A 102 -2.30 -8.91 -6.73
N THR A 103 -1.66 -8.70 -5.58
CA THR A 103 -1.92 -7.55 -4.69
C THR A 103 -1.68 -6.23 -5.40
N ASP A 104 -0.59 -6.10 -6.15
CA ASP A 104 -0.29 -4.93 -6.98
C ASP A 104 -1.39 -4.70 -8.02
N CYS A 105 -1.76 -5.74 -8.76
CA CYS A 105 -2.77 -5.66 -9.81
C CYS A 105 -4.13 -5.22 -9.27
N ILE A 106 -4.57 -5.79 -8.14
CA ILE A 106 -5.79 -5.38 -7.45
C ILE A 106 -5.69 -3.92 -6.99
N SER A 107 -4.54 -3.53 -6.45
CA SER A 107 -4.27 -2.15 -6.03
C SER A 107 -4.40 -1.17 -7.19
N PHE A 108 -3.85 -1.50 -8.37
CA PHE A 108 -3.98 -0.69 -9.58
C PHE A 108 -5.43 -0.56 -10.05
N VAL A 109 -6.20 -1.66 -10.02
CA VAL A 109 -7.62 -1.62 -10.36
C VAL A 109 -8.38 -0.69 -9.41
N VAL A 110 -8.14 -0.78 -8.09
CA VAL A 110 -8.75 0.11 -7.10
C VAL A 110 -8.36 1.57 -7.33
N MET A 111 -7.07 1.84 -7.56
CA MET A 111 -6.57 3.18 -7.82
C MET A 111 -7.23 3.78 -9.06
N ARG A 112 -7.32 3.01 -10.15
CA ARG A 112 -7.98 3.43 -11.39
C ARG A 112 -9.46 3.72 -11.18
N GLN A 113 -10.20 2.82 -10.52
CA GLN A 113 -11.64 2.98 -10.27
C GLN A 113 -11.97 4.18 -9.38
N ARG A 114 -11.01 4.65 -8.57
CA ARG A 114 -11.19 5.74 -7.61
C ARG A 114 -10.43 7.02 -7.95
N ASP A 115 -9.88 7.11 -9.17
CA ASP A 115 -9.06 8.24 -9.65
C ASP A 115 -7.93 8.64 -8.68
N ILE A 116 -7.27 7.63 -8.10
CA ILE A 116 -6.12 7.82 -7.20
C ILE A 116 -4.85 7.78 -8.05
N ARG A 117 -4.10 8.88 -8.05
CA ARG A 117 -2.88 9.00 -8.87
C ARG A 117 -1.58 8.75 -8.11
N SER A 118 -1.62 8.81 -6.79
CA SER A 118 -0.43 8.75 -5.94
C SER A 118 -0.52 7.58 -4.98
N ALA A 119 0.56 6.79 -4.90
CA ALA A 119 0.74 5.69 -3.96
C ALA A 119 1.84 6.02 -2.95
N LEU A 120 1.55 5.81 -1.67
CA LEU A 120 2.54 5.65 -0.63
C LEU A 120 3.12 4.24 -0.75
N ALA A 121 4.25 4.12 -1.43
CA ALA A 121 4.92 2.86 -1.75
C ALA A 121 6.43 3.09 -1.92
N PHE A 122 7.21 2.01 -1.88
CA PHE A 122 8.64 2.00 -2.18
C PHE A 122 9.03 1.03 -3.29
N ASP A 123 8.12 0.16 -3.74
CA ASP A 123 8.39 -0.69 -4.90
C ASP A 123 8.33 0.10 -6.22
N ILE A 124 8.88 -0.51 -7.27
CA ILE A 124 8.89 0.06 -8.61
C ILE A 124 7.59 -0.21 -9.39
N HIS A 125 6.75 -1.13 -8.93
CA HIS A 125 5.58 -1.63 -9.67
C HIS A 125 4.53 -0.53 -9.86
N PHE A 126 4.25 0.27 -8.82
CA PHE A 126 3.33 1.41 -8.95
C PHE A 126 3.82 2.42 -10.00
N ARG A 127 5.14 2.65 -10.10
CA ARG A 127 5.72 3.53 -11.12
C ARG A 127 5.61 2.92 -12.52
N GLN A 128 5.89 1.62 -12.66
CA GLN A 128 5.75 0.90 -13.93
C GLN A 128 4.29 0.90 -14.44
N ALA A 129 3.32 0.86 -13.52
CA ALA A 129 1.89 0.97 -13.82
C ALA A 129 1.42 2.41 -14.08
N GLY A 130 2.32 3.41 -14.02
CA GLY A 130 2.04 4.81 -14.36
C GLY A 130 1.56 5.69 -13.20
N TYR A 131 1.67 5.22 -11.94
CA TYR A 131 1.30 6.00 -10.76
C TYR A 131 2.48 6.83 -10.22
N THR A 132 2.14 7.91 -9.50
CA THR A 132 3.12 8.69 -8.75
C THR A 132 3.45 7.99 -7.44
N VAL A 133 4.70 7.57 -7.26
CA VAL A 133 5.16 7.01 -5.98
C VAL A 133 5.66 8.12 -5.07
N VAL A 134 5.20 8.11 -3.83
CA VAL A 134 5.63 9.04 -2.77
C VAL A 134 6.04 8.28 -1.49
N PRO A 135 7.13 8.67 -0.81
CA PRO A 135 8.10 9.69 -1.19
C PRO A 135 8.86 9.32 -2.48
N PRO A 136 9.38 10.32 -3.22
CA PRO A 136 10.23 10.05 -4.37
C PRO A 136 11.49 9.29 -3.90
N ILE A 137 11.68 8.09 -4.45
CA ILE A 137 12.88 7.29 -4.23
C ILE A 137 14.02 7.97 -4.99
N ALA A 138 15.13 8.28 -4.31
CA ALA A 138 16.34 8.75 -4.98
C ALA A 138 16.81 7.66 -5.94
N VAL A 139 16.85 7.99 -7.23
CA VAL A 139 17.42 7.13 -8.29
C VAL A 139 18.93 7.27 -8.27
#